data_AF-A0A643C7K8-F1
#
_entry.id   AF-A0A643C7K8-F1
#
_cell.length_a   1.000
_cell.length_b   1.000
_cell.length_c   1.000
_cell.angle_alpha   90.00
_cell.angle_beta   90.00
_cell.angle_gamma   90.00
#
_symmetry.space_group_name_H-M   'P 1'
#
loop_
_entity.id
_entity.type
_entity.pdbx_description
1 polymer ?
#
loop_
_entity_poly.entity_id
_entity_poly.type
_entity_poly.pdbx_seq_one_letter_code
_entity_poly.pdbx_strand_id
1 'polypeptide(L)'
;VLGREVYTSNNQLGGIQIMHNNGVTHSTVCDDFEGVFTVLHWLSYMPKSVHSSVPLLNSKDPIDRVIEFIPTKAPYDPRWMLAGRPHP
;
A
#
# COMPACT_ATOMS: atom_id res chain seq x y z
N VAL A 1 32.11 19.61 -2.38
CA VAL A 1 30.92 19.92 -1.53
C VAL A 1 30.41 21.29 -1.96
N LEU A 2 29.10 21.45 -2.17
CA LEU A 2 28.48 22.69 -2.67
C LEU A 2 28.82 23.82 -1.69
N GLY A 3 29.49 24.90 -2.14
CA GLY A 3 30.03 25.96 -1.29
C GLY A 3 28.99 26.88 -0.63
N ARG A 4 27.79 26.38 -0.37
CA ARG A 4 26.66 27.05 0.28
C ARG A 4 25.72 26.01 0.88
N GLU A 5 24.88 26.43 1.83
CA GLU A 5 23.86 25.57 2.45
C GLU A 5 22.71 25.35 1.47
N VAL A 6 22.77 24.23 0.73
CA VAL A 6 21.76 23.88 -0.29
C VAL A 6 20.61 23.07 0.29
N TYR A 7 20.85 22.30 1.36
CA TYR A 7 19.86 21.45 2.01
C TYR A 7 19.76 21.82 3.48
N THR A 8 18.53 21.92 3.97
CA THR A 8 18.23 22.21 5.38
C THR A 8 17.97 20.94 6.19
N SER A 9 17.75 19.81 5.52
CA SER A 9 17.53 18.50 6.17
C SER A 9 17.81 17.35 5.21
N ASN A 10 18.30 16.24 5.74
CA ASN A 10 18.40 14.98 5.00
C ASN A 10 17.04 14.49 4.48
N ASN A 11 15.92 14.91 5.09
CA ASN A 11 14.59 14.59 4.59
C ASN A 11 14.34 15.17 3.19
N GLN A 12 15.00 16.28 2.81
CA GLN A 12 14.89 16.82 1.45
C GLN A 12 15.58 15.94 0.40
N LEU A 13 16.47 15.05 0.83
CA LEU A 13 17.19 14.12 -0.03
C LEU A 13 16.56 12.72 -0.01
N GLY A 14 16.13 12.26 1.16
CA GLY A 14 15.71 10.88 1.40
C GLY A 14 14.52 10.69 2.33
N GLY A 15 13.81 11.78 2.66
CA GLY A 15 12.59 11.69 3.45
C GLY A 15 11.44 11.06 2.66
N ILE A 16 10.32 10.84 3.35
CA ILE A 16 9.10 10.22 2.79
C ILE A 16 8.64 10.93 1.51
N GLN A 17 8.66 12.26 1.49
CA GLN A 17 8.25 13.06 0.34
C GLN A 17 9.13 12.86 -0.92
N ILE A 18 10.30 12.24 -0.77
CA ILE A 18 11.15 11.84 -1.88
C ILE A 18 11.01 10.34 -2.13
N MET A 19 11.24 9.51 -1.12
CA MET A 19 11.37 8.05 -1.27
C MET A 19 10.04 7.32 -1.47
N HIS A 20 8.93 7.81 -0.91
CA HIS A 20 7.62 7.22 -1.20
C HIS A 20 7.12 7.64 -2.59
N ASN A 21 7.34 8.90 -2.95
CA ASN A 21 6.89 9.45 -4.23
C ASN A 21 7.67 8.91 -5.44
N ASN A 22 8.90 8.40 -5.24
CA ASN A 22 9.69 7.77 -6.30
C ASN A 22 9.60 6.23 -6.30
N GLY A 23 8.83 5.64 -5.39
CA GLY A 23 8.60 4.19 -5.32
C GLY A 23 9.69 3.36 -4.62
N VAL A 24 10.75 3.98 -4.08
CA VAL A 24 11.75 3.27 -3.25
C VAL A 24 11.09 2.77 -1.95
N THR A 25 10.25 3.59 -1.33
CA THR A 25 9.47 3.24 -0.15
C THR A 25 8.03 2.90 -0.57
N HIS A 26 7.60 1.67 -0.29
CA HIS A 26 6.28 1.17 -0.71
C HIS A 26 5.12 1.62 0.19
N SER A 27 5.39 1.93 1.47
CA SER A 27 4.38 2.39 2.43
C SER A 27 5.02 3.24 3.52
N THR A 28 4.24 4.12 4.11
CA THR A 28 4.66 5.09 5.13
C THR A 28 3.77 4.93 6.36
N VAL A 29 4.36 5.04 7.53
CA VAL A 29 3.69 4.89 8.84
C VAL A 29 4.08 6.03 9.76
N CYS A 30 3.27 6.30 10.79
CA CYS A 30 3.53 7.40 11.72
C CYS A 30 4.52 7.00 12.83
N ASP A 31 4.57 5.70 13.17
CA ASP A 31 5.43 5.16 14.21
C ASP A 31 5.91 3.74 13.90
N ASP A 32 6.84 3.25 14.73
CA ASP A 32 7.47 1.95 14.57
C ASP A 32 6.47 0.79 14.76
N PHE A 33 5.45 0.97 15.60
CA PHE A 33 4.46 -0.07 15.88
C PHE A 33 3.58 -0.32 14.64
N GLU A 34 3.08 0.74 14.00
CA GLU A 34 2.39 0.65 12.71
C GLU A 34 3.29 0.05 11.62
N GLY A 35 4.60 0.37 11.65
CA GLY A 35 5.59 -0.22 10.76
C GLY A 35 5.69 -1.73 10.91
N VAL A 36 5.83 -2.23 12.13
CA VAL A 36 5.87 -3.67 12.43
C VAL A 36 4.55 -4.34 12.02
N PHE A 37 3.42 -3.71 12.30
CA PHE A 37 2.11 -4.21 11.87
C PHE A 37 2.02 -4.33 10.34
N THR A 38 2.51 -3.32 9.60
CA THR A 38 2.49 -3.31 8.13
C THR A 38 3.33 -4.45 7.54
N VAL A 39 4.50 -4.73 8.13
CA VAL A 39 5.34 -5.87 7.72
C VAL A 39 4.61 -7.19 7.93
N LEU A 40 3.98 -7.40 9.09
CA LEU A 40 3.22 -8.62 9.37
C LEU A 40 1.98 -8.73 8.47
N HIS A 41 1.31 -7.61 8.18
CA HIS A 41 0.19 -7.56 7.26
C HIS A 41 0.61 -8.00 5.85
N TRP A 42 1.74 -7.52 5.33
CA TRP A 42 2.27 -7.99 4.04
C TRP A 42 2.61 -9.48 4.07
N LEU A 43 3.28 -9.94 5.14
CA LEU A 43 3.63 -11.36 5.29
C LEU A 43 2.41 -12.28 5.39
N SER A 44 1.25 -11.76 5.84
CA SER A 44 0.01 -12.56 5.88
C SER A 44 -0.47 -13.05 4.51
N TYR A 45 0.02 -12.43 3.43
CA TYR A 45 -0.24 -12.83 2.04
C TYR A 45 0.92 -13.61 1.39
N MET A 46 2.03 -13.82 2.09
CA MET A 46 3.26 -14.40 1.53
C MET A 46 3.46 -15.86 1.96
N PRO A 47 4.04 -16.72 1.10
CA PRO A 47 4.40 -18.08 1.49
C PRO A 47 5.54 -18.07 2.52
N LYS A 48 5.57 -19.07 3.40
CA LYS A 48 6.62 -19.22 4.42
C LYS A 48 8.02 -19.40 3.82
N SER A 49 8.12 -20.06 2.67
CA SER A 49 9.38 -20.33 1.97
C SER A 49 9.13 -20.55 0.48
N VAL A 50 10.20 -20.57 -0.33
CA VAL A 50 10.11 -20.80 -1.79
C VAL A 50 9.57 -22.19 -2.17
N HIS A 51 9.48 -23.12 -1.20
CA HIS A 51 8.94 -24.47 -1.40
C HIS A 51 7.52 -24.61 -0.79
N SER A 52 6.93 -23.52 -0.30
CA SER A 52 5.62 -23.51 0.34
C SER A 52 4.59 -22.84 -0.57
N SER A 53 3.33 -23.28 -0.49
CA SER A 53 2.20 -22.59 -1.12
C SER A 53 1.85 -21.28 -0.41
N VAL A 54 1.11 -20.42 -1.09
CA VAL A 54 0.56 -19.19 -0.49
C VAL A 54 -0.45 -19.52 0.63
N PRO A 55 -0.53 -18.70 1.69
CA PRO A 55 -1.49 -18.91 2.77
C PRO A 55 -2.90 -18.60 2.28
N LEU A 56 -3.74 -19.63 2.12
CA LEU A 56 -5.15 -19.45 1.80
C LEU A 56 -5.97 -19.35 3.09
N LEU A 57 -6.63 -18.20 3.28
CA LEU A 57 -7.50 -17.96 4.42
C LEU A 57 -8.96 -18.00 3.97
N ASN A 58 -9.86 -18.44 4.85
CA ASN A 58 -11.29 -18.35 4.61
C ASN A 58 -11.71 -16.88 4.69
N SER A 59 -11.93 -16.27 3.51
CA SER A 59 -12.45 -14.91 3.42
C SER A 59 -13.85 -14.85 4.04
N LYS A 60 -14.11 -13.76 4.77
CA LYS A 60 -15.47 -13.43 5.23
C LYS A 60 -16.37 -12.95 4.10
N ASP A 61 -15.76 -12.57 2.98
CA ASP A 61 -16.44 -12.03 1.81
C ASP A 61 -16.90 -13.18 0.88
N PRO A 62 -18.22 -13.38 0.70
CA PRO A 62 -18.75 -14.49 -0.10
C PRO A 62 -18.41 -14.36 -1.59
N ILE A 63 -18.15 -15.50 -2.24
CA ILE A 63 -17.78 -15.54 -3.67
C ILE A 63 -18.97 -15.37 -4.62
N ASP A 64 -20.18 -15.63 -4.15
CA ASP A 64 -21.42 -15.65 -4.92
C ASP A 64 -22.16 -14.31 -4.90
N ARG A 65 -21.64 -13.30 -4.18
CA ARG A 65 -22.22 -11.95 -4.22
C ARG A 65 -21.93 -11.23 -5.53
N VAL A 66 -22.77 -10.26 -5.84
CA VAL A 66 -22.55 -9.33 -6.96
C VAL A 66 -21.54 -8.23 -6.59
N ILE A 67 -20.93 -7.64 -7.61
CA ILE A 67 -20.12 -6.43 -7.49
C ILE A 67 -21.03 -5.23 -7.74
N GLU A 68 -21.26 -4.40 -6.71
CA GLU A 68 -22.18 -3.25 -6.80
C GLU A 68 -21.59 -2.08 -7.59
N PHE A 69 -20.27 -1.87 -7.52
CA PHE A 69 -19.62 -0.82 -8.28
C PHE A 69 -19.48 -1.25 -9.75
N ILE A 70 -20.08 -0.46 -10.65
CA ILE A 70 -19.98 -0.68 -12.09
C ILE A 70 -19.07 0.40 -12.69
N PRO A 71 -17.92 0.02 -13.29
CA PRO A 71 -17.07 0.92 -14.05
C PRO A 71 -17.83 1.77 -15.07
N THR A 72 -17.49 3.05 -15.14
CA THR A 72 -18.04 3.99 -16.12
C THR A 72 -17.05 4.29 -17.23
N LYS A 73 -17.53 4.81 -18.38
CA LYS A 73 -16.65 5.33 -19.43
C LYS A 73 -15.90 6.60 -19.00
N ALA A 74 -16.49 7.40 -18.11
CA ALA A 74 -15.81 8.54 -17.50
C ALA A 74 -14.72 8.05 -16.54
N PRO A 75 -13.62 8.79 -16.33
CA PRO A 75 -12.61 8.46 -15.34
C PRO A 75 -13.23 8.32 -13.94
N TYR A 76 -12.77 7.31 -13.19
CA TYR A 76 -13.14 7.05 -11.81
C TYR A 76 -11.90 6.56 -11.05
N ASP A 77 -11.93 6.59 -9.70
CA ASP A 77 -10.83 6.00 -8.93
C ASP A 77 -10.88 4.48 -9.08
N PRO A 78 -9.87 3.82 -9.68
CA PRO A 78 -9.89 2.37 -9.89
C PRO A 78 -9.95 1.59 -8.58
N ARG A 79 -9.60 2.19 -7.43
CA ARG A 79 -9.77 1.55 -6.12
C ARG A 79 -11.23 1.20 -5.84
N TRP A 80 -12.19 1.95 -6.39
CA TRP A 80 -13.61 1.67 -6.21
C TRP A 80 -14.06 0.34 -6.83
N MET A 81 -13.43 -0.09 -7.93
CA MET A 81 -13.75 -1.39 -8.53
C MET A 81 -13.12 -2.57 -7.78
N LEU A 82 -12.04 -2.33 -7.01
CA LEU A 82 -11.31 -3.35 -6.27
C LEU A 82 -11.83 -3.51 -4.84
N ALA A 83 -12.04 -2.39 -4.14
CA ALA A 83 -12.38 -2.36 -2.71
C ALA A 83 -13.79 -1.81 -2.44
N GLY A 84 -14.55 -1.48 -3.48
CA GLY A 84 -15.84 -0.80 -3.35
C GLY A 84 -15.70 0.67 -2.96
N ARG A 85 -16.84 1.30 -2.69
CA ARG A 85 -16.94 2.68 -2.17
C ARG A 85 -18.15 2.77 -1.24
N PRO A 86 -18.17 3.69 -0.26
CA PRO A 86 -19.39 3.99 0.49
C PRO A 86 -20.54 4.32 -0.47
N HIS A 87 -21.72 3.76 -0.22
CA HIS A 87 -22.92 4.20 -0.91
C HIS A 87 -23.21 5.65 -0.49
N PRO A 88 -23.58 6.56 -1.42
CA PRO A 88 -24.10 7.87 -1.05
C PRO A 88 -25.31 7.78 -0.12
#